data_AF-A0AAU8LV17-F1
#
_entry.id   AF-A0AAU8LV17-F1
#
_cell.length_a   1.000
_cell.length_b   1.000
_cell.length_c   1.000
_cell.angle_alpha   90.00
_cell.angle_beta   90.00
_cell.angle_gamma   90.00
#
_symmetry.space_group_name_H-M   'P 1'
#
loop_
_entity.id
_entity.type
_entity.pdbx_description
1 polymer ?
#
loop_
_entity_poly.entity_id
_entity_poly.type
_entity_poly.pdbx_seq_one_letter_code
_entity_poly.pdbx_strand_id
1 'polypeptide(L)'
;MSNKIQIEVSQEEKQIDLSAFAEKWPSAFVERSKLSEFSGGVLNGRTMANLDSKGTGIKGRVKIGDRKVIYPVHEVISWLEARASLPKKSKCGQDGERT
;
A
#
# COMPACT_ATOMS: atom_id res chain seq x y z
N MET A 1 -32.97 17.48 14.18
CA MET A 1 -31.59 18.01 14.26
C MET A 1 -30.74 17.13 13.36
N SER A 2 -30.82 17.39 12.06
CA SER A 2 -30.19 16.56 11.02
C SER A 2 -28.84 17.18 10.69
N ASN A 3 -27.78 16.59 11.23
CA ASN A 3 -26.43 17.10 11.03
C ASN A 3 -26.00 16.85 9.58
N LYS A 4 -25.72 17.98 8.92
CA LYS A 4 -25.14 18.11 7.58
C LYS A 4 -23.96 17.16 7.42
N ILE A 5 -24.09 16.30 6.42
CA ILE A 5 -22.98 15.58 5.80
C ILE A 5 -22.06 16.64 5.19
N GLN A 6 -20.95 16.93 5.85
CA GLN A 6 -19.83 17.63 5.24
C GLN A 6 -18.95 16.59 4.56
N ILE A 7 -19.24 16.30 3.30
CA ILE A 7 -18.29 15.64 2.39
C ILE A 7 -17.79 16.73 1.46
N GLU A 8 -16.68 17.35 1.83
CA GLU A 8 -15.84 18.15 0.95
C GLU A 8 -14.40 17.90 1.37
N VAL A 9 -13.66 17.12 0.59
CA VAL A 9 -12.38 17.56 0.01
C VAL A 9 -12.17 16.79 -1.29
N SER A 10 -12.34 17.52 -2.39
CA SER A 10 -11.86 17.20 -3.72
C SER A 10 -10.36 17.48 -3.78
N GLN A 11 -9.54 16.51 -4.21
CA GLN A 11 -8.35 16.74 -5.04
C GLN A 11 -8.15 15.55 -5.98
N GLU A 12 -8.08 15.83 -7.29
CA GLU A 12 -7.69 14.88 -8.33
C GLU A 12 -6.19 14.62 -8.24
N GLU A 13 -5.76 13.87 -7.23
CA GLU A 13 -4.46 13.19 -7.31
C GLU A 13 -4.69 11.90 -8.06
N LYS A 14 -4.01 11.76 -9.20
CA LYS A 14 -4.03 10.55 -10.02
C LYS A 14 -3.36 9.42 -9.21
N GLN A 15 -4.11 8.82 -8.29
CA GLN A 15 -3.67 7.68 -7.51
C GLN A 15 -3.44 6.53 -8.47
N ILE A 16 -2.29 5.89 -8.29
CA ILE A 16 -1.95 4.67 -9.01
C ILE A 16 -2.97 3.63 -8.57
N ASP A 17 -3.81 3.17 -9.48
CA ASP A 17 -4.81 2.14 -9.19
C ASP A 17 -4.12 0.78 -9.05
N LEU A 18 -4.20 0.21 -7.85
CA LEU A 18 -3.62 -1.10 -7.51
C LEU A 18 -4.72 -2.13 -7.19
N SER A 19 -5.98 -1.86 -7.56
CA SER A 19 -7.13 -2.75 -7.36
C SER A 19 -6.95 -4.16 -7.94
N ALA A 20 -6.15 -4.33 -9.00
CA ALA A 20 -5.84 -5.62 -9.60
C ALA A 20 -5.21 -6.65 -8.63
N PHE A 21 -4.59 -6.20 -7.53
CA PHE A 21 -4.11 -7.10 -6.48
C PHE A 21 -5.26 -7.74 -5.68
N ALA A 22 -6.36 -7.02 -5.47
CA ALA A 22 -7.53 -7.56 -4.78
C ALA A 22 -8.23 -8.64 -5.62
N GLU A 23 -8.35 -8.42 -6.93
CA GLU A 23 -9.05 -9.35 -7.83
C GLU A 23 -8.39 -10.73 -7.90
N LYS A 24 -7.06 -10.78 -7.82
CA LYS A 24 -6.29 -12.04 -7.89
C LYS A 24 -6.20 -12.75 -6.55
N TRP A 25 -6.43 -12.07 -5.44
CA TRP A 25 -6.27 -12.65 -4.12
C TRP A 25 -7.58 -13.31 -3.65
N PRO A 26 -7.57 -14.61 -3.28
CA PRO A 26 -8.80 -15.35 -3.03
C PRO A 26 -9.47 -15.04 -1.67
N SER A 27 -8.91 -14.16 -0.85
CA SER A 27 -9.38 -13.89 0.52
C SER A 27 -9.58 -12.41 0.78
N ALA A 28 -10.52 -12.05 1.67
CA ALA A 28 -10.72 -10.67 2.10
C ALA A 28 -9.59 -10.15 3.03
N PHE A 29 -8.80 -11.05 3.60
CA PHE A 29 -7.72 -10.73 4.52
C PHE A 29 -6.38 -11.30 4.05
N VAL A 30 -5.31 -10.58 4.38
CA VAL A 30 -3.93 -10.97 4.09
C VAL A 30 -3.18 -11.12 5.42
N GLU A 31 -2.59 -12.29 5.64
CA GLU A 31 -1.70 -12.49 6.78
C GLU A 31 -0.37 -11.75 6.57
N ARG A 32 0.21 -11.19 7.63
CA ARG A 32 1.50 -10.48 7.58
C ARG A 32 2.60 -11.32 6.93
N SER A 33 2.61 -12.64 7.14
CA SER A 33 3.56 -13.57 6.54
C SER A 33 3.37 -13.73 5.03
N LYS A 34 2.13 -13.62 4.54
CA LYS A 34 1.76 -13.74 3.13
C LYS A 34 1.76 -12.42 2.36
N LEU A 35 2.07 -11.30 3.00
CA LEU A 35 2.16 -9.99 2.32
C LEU A 35 3.15 -9.99 1.14
N SER A 36 4.23 -10.78 1.25
CA SER A 36 5.21 -10.92 0.18
C SER A 36 4.64 -11.68 -1.02
N GLU A 37 3.78 -12.66 -0.79
CA GLU A 37 3.10 -13.41 -1.86
C GLU A 37 2.01 -12.54 -2.51
N PHE A 38 1.20 -11.88 -1.69
CA PHE A 38 0.14 -10.96 -2.13
C PHE A 38 0.66 -9.86 -3.06
N SER A 39 1.78 -9.23 -2.70
CA SER A 39 2.34 -8.09 -3.43
C SER A 39 3.39 -8.48 -4.49
N GLY A 40 3.60 -9.77 -4.73
CA GLY A 40 4.62 -10.25 -5.68
C GLY A 40 6.07 -9.89 -5.29
N GLY A 41 6.35 -9.76 -3.99
CA GLY A 41 7.68 -9.45 -3.44
C GLY A 41 7.93 -7.98 -3.09
N VAL A 42 6.95 -7.09 -3.32
CA VAL A 42 7.10 -5.65 -3.01
C VAL A 42 7.08 -5.41 -1.50
N LEU A 43 6.25 -6.13 -0.75
CA LEU A 43 6.11 -6.00 0.70
C LEU A 43 6.73 -7.16 1.45
N ASN A 44 7.52 -6.83 2.48
CA ASN A 44 8.06 -7.83 3.40
C ASN A 44 7.34 -7.76 4.75
N GLY A 45 6.88 -8.91 5.25
CA GLY A 45 6.23 -9.02 6.56
C GLY A 45 7.09 -8.52 7.73
N ARG A 46 8.43 -8.63 7.64
CA ARG A 46 9.35 -8.07 8.66
C ARG A 46 9.32 -6.54 8.66
N THR A 47 9.34 -5.93 7.49
CA THR A 47 9.23 -4.47 7.34
C THR A 47 7.90 -3.98 7.89
N MET A 48 6.82 -4.72 7.63
CA MET A 48 5.50 -4.39 8.16
C MET A 48 5.46 -4.48 9.69
N ALA A 49 6.06 -5.51 10.29
CA ALA A 49 6.15 -5.60 11.76
C ALA A 49 6.87 -4.40 12.39
N ASN A 50 7.94 -3.91 11.76
CA ASN A 50 8.65 -2.70 12.22
C ASN A 50 7.78 -1.45 12.09
N LEU A 51 7.03 -1.32 11.00
CA LEU A 51 6.13 -0.20 10.76
C LEU A 51 4.94 -0.21 11.71
N ASP A 52 4.43 -1.40 12.04
CA ASP A 52 3.38 -1.60 13.05
C ASP A 52 3.85 -1.15 14.43
N SER A 53 5.09 -1.47 14.81
CA SER A 53 5.68 -1.00 16.07
C SER A 53 5.89 0.51 16.09
N LYS A 54 6.07 1.14 14.92
CA LYS A 54 6.17 2.60 14.76
C LYS A 54 4.81 3.31 14.67
N GLY A 55 3.71 2.57 14.58
CA GLY A 55 2.36 3.13 14.38
C GLY A 55 2.10 3.66 12.96
N THR A 56 3.02 3.44 12.03
CA THR A 56 2.93 3.87 10.61
C THR A 56 2.62 2.72 9.64
N GLY A 57 2.19 1.58 10.19
CA GLY A 57 1.80 0.39 9.44
C GLY A 57 0.46 0.52 8.74
N ILE A 58 -0.03 -0.60 8.22
CA ILE A 58 -1.34 -0.69 7.57
C ILE A 58 -2.43 -0.57 8.64
N LYS A 59 -3.47 0.23 8.37
CA LYS A 59 -4.61 0.41 9.27
C LYS A 59 -5.48 -0.86 9.29
N GLY A 60 -6.35 -0.97 10.30
CA GLY A 60 -7.23 -2.13 10.42
C GLY A 60 -6.51 -3.44 10.80
N ARG A 61 -5.33 -3.34 11.43
CA ARG A 61 -4.58 -4.50 11.95
C ARG A 61 -5.44 -5.33 12.91
N VAL A 62 -5.71 -6.58 12.56
CA VAL A 62 -6.38 -7.55 13.43
C VAL A 62 -5.38 -8.59 13.91
N LYS A 63 -5.27 -8.75 15.24
CA LYS A 63 -4.47 -9.82 15.85
C LYS A 63 -5.37 -11.03 16.08
N ILE A 64 -4.99 -12.18 15.53
CA ILE A 64 -5.68 -13.46 15.77
C ILE A 64 -4.78 -14.34 16.64
N GLY A 65 -5.24 -14.59 17.87
CA GLY A 65 -4.44 -15.28 18.88
C GLY A 65 -3.20 -14.47 19.27
N ASP A 66 -2.13 -15.17 19.64
CA ASP A 66 -0.93 -14.48 20.13
C ASP A 66 0.08 -14.11 19.02
N ARG A 67 0.11 -14.87 17.92
CA ARG A 67 1.21 -14.78 16.94
C ARG A 67 0.82 -14.27 15.56
N LYS A 68 -0.46 -14.40 15.17
CA LYS A 68 -0.90 -14.07 13.81
C LYS A 68 -1.48 -12.66 13.76
N VAL A 69 -1.09 -11.93 12.73
CA VAL A 69 -1.58 -10.60 12.41
C VAL A 69 -2.06 -10.60 10.98
N ILE A 70 -3.28 -10.13 10.77
CA ILE A 70 -3.90 -10.02 9.45
C ILE A 70 -4.29 -8.57 9.18
N TYR A 71 -4.34 -8.23 7.90
CA TYR A 71 -4.80 -6.94 7.40
C TYR A 71 -5.93 -7.15 6.39
N PRO A 72 -6.91 -6.25 6.32
CA PRO A 72 -7.87 -6.26 5.23
C PRO A 72 -7.18 -5.94 3.90
N VAL A 73 -7.58 -6.60 2.81
CA VAL A 73 -6.99 -6.35 1.48
C VAL A 73 -7.10 -4.88 1.06
N HIS A 74 -8.26 -4.25 1.31
CA HIS A 74 -8.50 -2.86 0.94
C HIS A 74 -7.55 -1.88 1.65
N GLU A 75 -7.25 -2.12 2.92
CA GLU A 75 -6.30 -1.29 3.69
C GLU A 75 -4.86 -1.48 3.17
N VAL A 76 -4.49 -2.70 2.79
CA VAL A 76 -3.17 -2.99 2.22
C VAL A 76 -2.98 -2.23 0.91
N ILE A 77 -4.01 -2.23 0.05
CA ILE A 77 -4.00 -1.52 -1.23
C ILE A 77 -3.95 -0.02 -1.01
N SER A 78 -4.86 0.53 -0.20
CA SER A 78 -4.88 1.96 0.14
C SER A 78 -3.53 2.44 0.67
N TRP A 79 -2.88 1.65 1.51
CA TRP A 79 -1.55 1.95 2.04
C TRP A 79 -0.44 1.88 0.99
N LEU A 80 -0.52 0.95 0.03
CA LEU A 80 0.41 0.85 -1.09
C LEU A 80 0.26 2.03 -2.04
N GLU A 81 -0.98 2.38 -2.39
CA GLU A 81 -1.31 3.49 -3.28
C GLU A 81 -0.82 4.83 -2.72
N ALA A 82 -0.99 5.04 -1.40
CA ALA A 82 -0.47 6.23 -0.71
C ALA A 82 1.07 6.34 -0.74
N ARG A 83 1.79 5.24 -0.99
CA ARG A 83 3.27 5.21 -1.07
C ARG A 83 3.79 5.13 -2.49
N ALA A 84 2.96 4.74 -3.43
CA ALA A 84 3.36 4.58 -4.81
C ALA A 84 3.62 5.96 -5.43
N SER A 85 4.73 6.10 -6.17
CA SER A 85 5.03 7.30 -6.94
C SER A 85 5.58 6.90 -8.30
N LEU A 86 5.24 7.68 -9.33
CA LEU A 86 5.77 7.43 -10.67
C LEU A 86 7.28 7.74 -10.68
N PRO A 87 8.11 6.87 -11.29
CA PRO A 87 9.52 7.16 -11.41
C PRO A 87 9.70 8.46 -12.22
N LYS A 88 10.46 9.42 -11.66
CA LYS A 88 10.87 10.60 -12.42
C LYS A 88 11.78 10.13 -13.56
N LYS A 89 11.44 10.46 -14.81
CA LYS A 89 12.36 10.23 -15.93
C LYS A 89 13.66 11.01 -15.66
N SER A 90 14.74 10.31 -15.37
CA SER A 90 16.09 10.87 -15.42
C SER A 90 16.40 11.21 -16.88
N LYS A 91 17.04 12.37 -17.13
CA LYS A 91 17.52 12.72 -18.47
C LYS A 91 18.51 11.63 -18.91
N CYS A 92 18.20 10.95 -20.01
CA CYS A 92 19.15 10.10 -20.74
C CYS A 92 20.34 10.99 -21.14
N GLY A 93 21.55 10.47 -20.94
CA GLY A 93 22.80 11.21 -21.12
C GLY A 93 22.92 11.84 -22.51
N GLN A 94 23.30 13.11 -22.56
CA GLN A 94 23.94 13.66 -23.74
C GLN A 94 25.37 13.17 -23.69
N ASP A 95 25.64 12.03 -24.31
CA ASP A 95 27.01 11.58 -24.54
C ASP A 95 27.66 12.57 -25.51
N GLY A 96 28.29 13.60 -24.95
CA GLY A 96 29.07 14.55 -25.70
C GLY A 96 30.22 13.81 -26.37
N GLU A 97 30.26 13.85 -27.71
CA GLU A 97 31.39 13.42 -28.52
C GLU A 97 32.68 14.04 -27.94
N ARG A 98 33.50 13.21 -27.30
CA ARG A 98 34.85 13.57 -26.92
C ARG A 98 35.70 13.43 -28.18
N THR A 99 35.97 14.56 -28.82
CA THR A 99 36.96 14.75 -29.90
C THR A 99 38.32 14.16 -29.54
#